data_AF-A0A1E7GDD0-F1
#
_entry.id   AF-A0A1E7GDD0-F1
#
_cell.length_a   1.000
_cell.length_b   1.000
_cell.length_c   1.000
_cell.angle_alpha   90.00
_cell.angle_beta   90.00
_cell.angle_gamma   90.00
#
_symmetry.space_group_name_H-M   'P 1'
#
loop_
_entity.id
_entity.type
_entity.pdbx_description
1 polymer ?
#
loop_
_entity_poly.entity_id
_entity_poly.type
_entity_poly.pdbx_seq_one_letter_code
_entity_poly.pdbx_strand_id
1 'polypeptide(L)'
;MTNDFVFEEYEYGGQIYQGKLVAPLGKTIVDRIAGLIKKAVSGETISLFRLPKDHFNAFTNPELELKVAELEIDEVFMTGLVDEVCIYHNSLSFLERGFRTNIVKGCTAPFEEEKGKEALKELEACGAKMVDDIPEDIKVILLLEDEHDKNSEEIKSGNWPPHNMKGTPGAMTVKEIGDALEKRL
;
A
#
# COMPACT_ATOMS: atom_id res chain seq x y z
N MET A 1 -3.96 -1.38 -0.03
CA MET A 1 -4.16 -2.39 -1.09
C MET A 1 -5.63 -2.40 -1.44
N THR A 2 -5.95 -2.14 -2.70
CA THR A 2 -7.32 -1.95 -3.16
C THR A 2 -7.77 -3.10 -4.06
N ASN A 3 -9.09 -3.29 -4.21
CA ASN A 3 -9.65 -4.45 -4.91
C ASN A 3 -9.17 -4.60 -6.35
N ASP A 4 -9.05 -3.52 -7.12
CA ASP A 4 -8.67 -3.59 -8.54
C ASP A 4 -7.25 -4.14 -8.77
N PHE A 5 -6.37 -4.07 -7.76
CA PHE A 5 -5.03 -4.63 -7.80
C PHE A 5 -4.94 -6.08 -7.32
N VAL A 6 -5.95 -6.59 -6.63
CA VAL A 6 -5.83 -7.84 -5.87
C VAL A 6 -6.66 -8.97 -6.45
N PHE A 7 -7.85 -8.68 -6.96
CA PHE A 7 -8.81 -9.70 -7.36
C PHE A 7 -9.21 -9.55 -8.82
N GLU A 8 -9.06 -10.62 -9.60
CA GLU A 8 -9.65 -10.70 -10.96
C GLU A 8 -11.17 -10.50 -10.90
N GLU A 9 -11.80 -11.06 -9.87
CA GLU A 9 -13.23 -10.91 -9.60
C GLU A 9 -13.47 -10.81 -8.09
N TYR A 10 -14.37 -9.91 -7.67
CA TYR A 10 -14.74 -9.72 -6.26
C TYR A 10 -16.20 -9.30 -6.10
N GLU A 11 -16.80 -9.63 -4.96
CA GLU A 11 -18.18 -9.28 -4.63
C GLU A 11 -18.25 -8.01 -3.77
N TYR A 12 -19.18 -7.11 -4.11
CA TYR A 12 -19.50 -5.94 -3.31
C TYR A 12 -20.99 -5.61 -3.40
N GLY A 13 -21.68 -5.57 -2.25
CA GLY A 13 -23.09 -5.22 -2.20
C GLY A 13 -24.00 -6.19 -2.96
N GLY A 14 -23.66 -7.49 -2.99
CA GLY A 14 -24.41 -8.51 -3.72
C GLY A 14 -24.21 -8.51 -5.24
N GLN A 15 -23.23 -7.75 -5.75
CA GLN A 15 -22.86 -7.70 -7.16
C GLN A 15 -21.40 -8.10 -7.36
N ILE A 16 -21.11 -8.70 -8.50
CA ILE A 16 -19.77 -9.14 -8.89
C ILE A 16 -19.10 -8.08 -9.76
N TYR A 17 -17.87 -7.72 -9.42
CA TYR A 17 -17.02 -6.76 -10.12
C TYR A 17 -15.75 -7.43 -10.63
N GLN A 18 -15.18 -6.88 -11.69
CA GLN A 18 -13.91 -7.34 -12.27
C GLN A 18 -12.80 -6.36 -11.91
N GLY A 19 -11.68 -6.88 -11.41
CA GLY A 19 -10.48 -6.09 -11.16
C GLY A 19 -9.92 -5.50 -12.45
N LYS A 20 -9.38 -4.29 -12.35
CA LYS A 20 -8.92 -3.52 -13.52
C LYS A 20 -7.44 -3.66 -13.80
N LEU A 21 -6.62 -3.95 -12.78
CA LEU A 21 -5.17 -3.94 -12.91
C LEU A 21 -4.54 -4.90 -11.88
N VAL A 22 -4.85 -6.19 -12.00
CA VAL A 22 -4.56 -7.18 -10.96
C VAL A 22 -3.10 -7.61 -10.98
N ALA A 23 -2.41 -7.48 -9.84
CA ALA A 23 -1.10 -8.06 -9.63
C ALA A 23 -1.23 -9.58 -9.42
N PRO A 24 -0.57 -10.45 -10.22
CA PRO A 24 -0.80 -11.89 -10.21
C PRO A 24 -0.64 -12.55 -8.82
N LEU A 25 0.28 -12.03 -8.00
CA LEU A 25 0.55 -12.53 -6.65
C LEU A 25 -0.12 -11.70 -5.55
N GLY A 26 -0.90 -10.67 -5.91
CA GLY A 26 -1.49 -9.72 -4.97
C GLY A 26 -2.39 -10.37 -3.92
N LYS A 27 -3.18 -11.38 -4.30
CA LYS A 27 -4.02 -12.13 -3.36
C LYS A 27 -3.22 -12.90 -2.31
N THR A 28 -2.00 -13.33 -2.63
CA THR A 28 -1.20 -14.22 -1.77
C THR A 28 -0.63 -13.52 -0.53
N ILE A 29 -0.59 -12.19 -0.53
CA ILE A 29 -0.04 -11.37 0.57
C ILE A 29 -1.12 -10.76 1.48
N VAL A 30 -2.40 -10.83 1.09
CA VAL A 30 -3.52 -10.19 1.81
C VAL A 30 -3.61 -10.68 3.26
N ASP A 31 -3.65 -12.00 3.47
CA ASP A 31 -3.78 -12.57 4.82
C ASP A 31 -2.58 -12.26 5.71
N ARG A 32 -1.39 -12.17 5.12
CA ARG A 32 -0.15 -11.82 5.85
C ARG A 32 -0.21 -10.38 6.34
N ILE A 33 -0.59 -9.44 5.46
CA ILE A 33 -0.77 -8.03 5.83
C ILE A 33 -1.89 -7.88 6.86
N ALA A 34 -3.02 -8.57 6.69
CA ALA A 34 -4.08 -8.59 7.68
C ALA A 34 -3.60 -9.14 9.04
N GLY A 35 -2.68 -10.12 9.05
CA GLY A 35 -2.01 -10.62 10.24
C GLY A 35 -1.15 -9.57 10.94
N LEU A 36 -0.32 -8.84 10.17
CA LEU A 36 0.50 -7.73 10.68
C LEU A 36 -0.37 -6.61 11.26
N ILE A 37 -1.47 -6.27 10.60
CA ILE A 37 -2.41 -5.26 11.10
C ILE A 37 -3.04 -5.73 12.41
N LYS A 38 -3.53 -6.98 12.49
CA LYS A 38 -4.07 -7.55 13.74
C LYS A 38 -3.06 -7.49 14.87
N LYS A 39 -1.79 -7.82 14.59
CA LYS A 39 -0.68 -7.68 15.54
C LYS A 39 -0.56 -6.23 16.03
N ALA A 40 -0.44 -5.28 15.10
CA ALA A 40 -0.29 -3.86 15.40
C ALA A 40 -1.47 -3.30 16.22
N VAL A 41 -2.72 -3.65 15.87
CA VAL A 41 -3.92 -3.13 16.55
C VAL A 41 -4.28 -3.89 17.84
N SER A 42 -3.63 -5.01 18.14
CA SER A 42 -3.90 -5.79 19.36
C SER A 42 -3.32 -5.14 20.64
N GLY A 43 -2.41 -4.18 20.48
CA GLY A 43 -1.76 -3.48 21.57
C GLY A 43 -2.48 -2.20 22.00
N GLU A 44 -1.73 -1.10 21.99
CA GLU A 44 -2.19 0.23 22.40
C GLU A 44 -3.10 0.90 21.35
N THR A 45 -3.55 2.13 21.63
CA THR A 45 -4.30 2.95 20.68
C THR A 45 -3.43 3.25 19.44
N ILE A 46 -3.90 2.82 18.26
CA ILE A 46 -3.29 3.13 16.96
C ILE A 46 -3.97 4.34 16.30
N SER A 47 -3.20 5.20 15.65
CA SER A 47 -3.74 6.21 14.74
C SER A 47 -3.82 5.63 13.33
N LEU A 48 -4.98 5.74 12.68
CA LEU A 48 -5.19 5.25 11.31
C LEU A 48 -5.47 6.44 10.40
N PHE A 49 -4.64 6.62 9.38
CA PHE A 49 -4.84 7.65 8.36
C PHE A 49 -5.00 6.99 7.00
N ARG A 50 -6.02 7.43 6.26
CA ARG A 50 -6.22 7.06 4.86
C ARG A 50 -5.89 8.27 4.01
N LEU A 51 -4.79 8.15 3.26
CA LEU A 51 -4.25 9.23 2.43
C LEU A 51 -4.33 8.75 0.98
N PRO A 52 -5.41 9.09 0.26
CA PRO A 52 -5.55 8.68 -1.12
C PRO A 52 -4.45 9.33 -1.95
N LYS A 53 -3.97 8.60 -2.96
CA LYS A 53 -3.04 9.08 -3.97
C LYS A 53 -3.63 8.78 -5.34
N ASP A 54 -3.35 9.65 -6.30
CA ASP A 54 -3.73 9.45 -7.70
C ASP A 54 -2.49 9.25 -8.60
N HIS A 55 -1.37 8.92 -7.94
CA HIS A 55 -0.06 8.65 -8.51
C HIS A 55 0.65 7.57 -7.69
N PHE A 56 1.60 6.85 -8.28
CA PHE A 56 2.35 5.79 -7.60
C PHE A 56 3.14 6.27 -6.37
N ASN A 57 3.58 7.53 -6.38
CA ASN A 57 4.24 8.18 -5.26
C ASN A 57 3.22 8.89 -4.36
N ALA A 58 3.04 8.42 -3.14
CA ALA A 58 2.10 8.94 -2.16
C ALA A 58 2.45 10.36 -1.67
N PHE A 59 3.70 10.79 -1.81
CA PHE A 59 4.09 12.17 -1.48
C PHE A 59 3.59 13.21 -2.49
N THR A 60 2.91 12.81 -3.57
CA THR A 60 2.12 13.76 -4.37
C THR A 60 0.92 14.31 -3.59
N ASN A 61 0.45 13.58 -2.57
CA ASN A 61 -0.49 14.09 -1.60
C ASN A 61 0.29 14.83 -0.48
N PRO A 62 0.19 16.17 -0.39
CA PRO A 62 0.94 16.96 0.59
C PRO A 62 0.55 16.66 2.04
N GLU A 63 -0.62 16.04 2.28
CA GLU A 63 -1.03 15.64 3.62
C GLU A 63 -0.11 14.56 4.20
N LEU A 64 0.51 13.72 3.37
CA LEU A 64 1.47 12.72 3.85
C LEU A 64 2.66 13.40 4.54
N GLU A 65 3.26 14.41 3.90
CA GLU A 65 4.37 15.18 4.45
C GLU A 65 4.00 15.84 5.78
N LEU A 66 2.80 16.42 5.86
CA LEU A 66 2.29 17.03 7.08
C LEU A 66 2.09 16.01 8.19
N LYS A 67 1.52 14.84 7.88
CA LYS A 67 1.22 13.80 8.88
C LYS A 67 2.46 13.14 9.43
N VAL A 68 3.44 12.83 8.59
CA VAL A 68 4.68 12.22 9.08
C VAL A 68 5.47 13.18 9.96
N ALA A 69 5.46 14.48 9.65
CA ALA A 69 6.05 15.51 10.49
C ALA A 69 5.28 15.73 11.82
N GLU A 70 3.95 15.84 11.75
CA GLU A 70 3.08 16.05 12.93
C GLU A 70 3.20 14.92 13.96
N LEU A 71 3.34 13.68 13.47
CA LEU A 71 3.41 12.48 14.29
C LEU A 71 4.85 12.07 14.66
N GLU A 72 5.83 12.87 14.26
CA GLU A 72 7.26 12.61 14.49
C GLU A 72 7.70 11.21 14.02
N ILE A 73 7.15 10.76 12.89
CA ILE A 73 7.50 9.45 12.31
C ILE A 73 8.91 9.55 11.73
N ASP A 74 9.77 8.61 12.07
CA ASP A 74 11.15 8.53 11.56
C ASP A 74 11.50 7.13 11.00
N GLU A 75 10.58 6.17 11.12
CA GLU A 75 10.72 4.80 10.66
C GLU A 75 9.40 4.26 10.11
N VAL A 76 9.49 3.55 8.97
CA VAL A 76 8.34 2.99 8.26
C VAL A 76 8.56 1.52 7.93
N PHE A 77 7.46 0.77 7.90
CA PHE A 77 7.39 -0.63 7.53
C PHE A 77 6.43 -0.78 6.36
N MET A 78 6.99 -1.01 5.18
CA MET A 78 6.31 -1.02 3.90
C MET A 78 5.71 -2.40 3.61
N THR A 79 4.44 -2.38 3.21
CA THR A 79 3.68 -3.53 2.72
C THR A 79 2.79 -3.09 1.56
N GLY A 80 2.30 -4.01 0.76
CA GLY A 80 1.29 -3.75 -0.27
C GLY A 80 1.76 -4.06 -1.68
N LEU A 81 1.25 -3.31 -2.65
CA LEU A 81 1.46 -3.56 -4.07
C LEU A 81 1.85 -2.26 -4.79
N VAL A 82 2.63 -2.30 -5.87
CA VAL A 82 3.45 -3.43 -6.37
C VAL A 82 4.94 -3.14 -6.18
N ASP A 83 5.76 -4.19 -6.09
CA ASP A 83 7.20 -4.10 -5.78
C ASP A 83 7.94 -3.05 -6.63
N GLU A 84 7.78 -3.12 -7.94
CA GLU A 84 8.49 -2.32 -8.94
C GLU A 84 7.83 -0.96 -9.26
N VAL A 85 6.77 -0.58 -8.54
CA VAL A 85 6.05 0.68 -8.76
C VAL A 85 5.81 1.42 -7.45
N CYS A 86 4.69 1.19 -6.78
CA CYS A 86 4.32 1.93 -5.57
C CYS A 86 5.26 1.58 -4.40
N ILE A 87 5.65 0.32 -4.21
CA ILE A 87 6.59 -0.05 -3.15
C ILE A 87 7.95 0.61 -3.42
N TYR A 88 8.44 0.53 -4.66
CA TYR A 88 9.67 1.20 -5.07
C TYR A 88 9.65 2.71 -4.84
N HIS A 89 8.72 3.42 -5.47
CA HIS A 89 8.71 4.89 -5.44
C HIS A 89 8.42 5.46 -4.05
N ASN A 90 7.55 4.82 -3.26
CA ASN A 90 7.29 5.27 -1.90
C ASN A 90 8.48 4.99 -0.98
N SER A 91 9.07 3.79 -1.05
CA SER A 91 10.24 3.46 -0.24
C SER A 91 11.43 4.38 -0.54
N LEU A 92 11.69 4.66 -1.82
CA LEU A 92 12.71 5.62 -2.22
C LEU A 92 12.41 7.03 -1.70
N SER A 93 11.15 7.48 -1.80
CA SER A 93 10.75 8.82 -1.32
C SER A 93 10.88 8.98 0.20
N PHE A 94 10.62 7.91 0.96
CA PHE A 94 10.87 7.87 2.41
C PHE A 94 12.39 7.89 2.71
N LEU A 95 13.18 7.09 2.01
CA LEU A 95 14.65 7.10 2.14
C LEU A 95 15.26 8.48 1.85
N GLU A 96 14.83 9.13 0.77
CA GLU A 96 15.28 10.48 0.38
C GLU A 96 14.98 11.55 1.45
N ARG A 97 13.95 11.32 2.26
CA ARG A 97 13.57 12.18 3.39
C ARG A 97 14.23 11.76 4.71
N GLY A 98 15.09 10.74 4.69
CA GLY A 98 15.87 10.29 5.84
C GLY A 98 15.15 9.30 6.76
N PHE A 99 14.02 8.73 6.36
CA PHE A 99 13.29 7.74 7.16
C PHE A 99 14.02 6.39 7.14
N ARG A 100 14.06 5.72 8.29
CA ARG A 100 14.43 4.30 8.34
C ARG A 100 13.33 3.51 7.62
N THR A 101 13.66 2.98 6.45
CA THR A 101 12.67 2.35 5.58
C THR A 101 12.87 0.84 5.58
N ASN A 102 11.88 0.10 6.06
CA ASN A 102 11.89 -1.35 6.14
C ASN A 102 10.83 -1.92 5.19
N ILE A 103 11.16 -2.94 4.40
CA ILE A 103 10.20 -3.65 3.54
C ILE A 103 9.94 -5.02 4.15
N VAL A 104 8.67 -5.32 4.46
CA VAL A 104 8.32 -6.55 5.17
C VAL A 104 8.20 -7.70 4.17
N LYS A 105 9.10 -8.67 4.29
CA LYS A 105 9.21 -9.81 3.38
C LYS A 105 7.91 -10.59 3.30
N GLY A 106 7.49 -10.90 2.07
CA GLY A 106 6.29 -11.66 1.82
C GLY A 106 4.98 -10.90 2.13
N CYS A 107 5.06 -9.59 2.38
CA CYS A 107 3.95 -8.66 2.46
C CYS A 107 3.99 -7.61 1.33
N THR A 108 4.76 -7.91 0.27
CA THR A 108 4.76 -7.19 -1.00
C THR A 108 4.73 -8.17 -2.16
N ALA A 109 4.30 -7.74 -3.34
CA ALA A 109 4.30 -8.58 -4.53
C ALA A 109 4.42 -7.76 -5.82
N PRO A 110 5.00 -8.35 -6.89
CA PRO A 110 5.23 -7.67 -8.15
C PRO A 110 4.10 -7.88 -9.17
N PHE A 111 4.11 -7.10 -10.25
CA PHE A 111 3.46 -7.52 -11.51
C PHE A 111 4.32 -8.55 -12.23
N GLU A 112 5.62 -8.24 -12.36
CA GLU A 112 6.61 -9.08 -13.02
C GLU A 112 7.72 -9.46 -12.03
N GLU A 113 7.88 -10.76 -11.78
CA GLU A 113 8.76 -11.27 -10.72
C GLU A 113 10.20 -10.74 -10.83
N GLU A 114 10.77 -10.70 -12.03
CA GLU A 114 12.14 -10.21 -12.23
C GLU A 114 12.27 -8.70 -12.00
N LYS A 115 11.29 -7.89 -12.44
CA LYS A 115 11.30 -6.44 -12.18
C LYS A 115 11.14 -6.15 -10.69
N GLY A 116 10.28 -6.90 -9.99
CA GLY A 116 10.14 -6.81 -8.54
C GLY A 116 11.45 -7.10 -7.81
N LYS A 117 12.16 -8.18 -8.19
CA LYS A 117 13.48 -8.51 -7.62
C LYS A 117 14.52 -7.41 -7.86
N GLU A 118 14.56 -6.86 -9.06
CA GLU A 118 15.45 -5.75 -9.41
C GLU A 118 15.15 -4.51 -8.57
N ALA A 119 13.88 -4.13 -8.45
CA ALA A 119 13.44 -3.00 -7.65
C ALA A 119 13.79 -3.15 -6.17
N LEU A 120 13.52 -4.32 -5.56
CA LEU A 120 13.86 -4.57 -4.15
C LEU A 120 15.37 -4.56 -3.91
N LYS A 121 16.16 -5.06 -4.86
CA LYS A 121 17.64 -5.01 -4.80
C LYS A 121 18.16 -3.58 -4.86
N GLU A 122 17.57 -2.74 -5.70
CA GLU A 122 17.92 -1.31 -5.78
C GLU A 122 17.56 -0.59 -4.48
N LEU A 123 16.37 -0.83 -3.92
CA LEU A 123 15.96 -0.26 -2.64
C LEU A 123 16.91 -0.66 -1.50
N GLU A 124 17.34 -1.93 -1.45
CA GLU A 124 18.33 -2.40 -0.48
C GLU A 124 19.68 -1.66 -0.65
N ALA A 125 20.13 -1.46 -1.89
CA ALA A 125 21.34 -0.69 -2.19
C ALA A 125 21.20 0.81 -1.81
N CYS A 126 19.98 1.35 -1.86
CA CYS A 126 19.65 2.70 -1.38
C CYS A 126 19.47 2.80 0.14
N GLY A 127 19.50 1.68 0.86
CA GLY A 127 19.47 1.65 2.33
C GLY A 127 18.16 1.16 2.96
N ALA A 128 17.18 0.70 2.16
CA ALA A 128 16.04 -0.01 2.71
C ALA A 128 16.48 -1.34 3.33
N LYS A 129 15.79 -1.79 4.39
CA LYS A 129 16.06 -3.09 5.02
C LYS A 129 14.96 -4.09 4.71
N MET A 130 15.31 -5.29 4.29
CA MET A 130 14.36 -6.40 4.17
C MET A 130 14.16 -7.04 5.55
N VAL A 131 12.97 -6.93 6.13
CA VAL A 131 12.66 -7.43 7.48
C VAL A 131 11.63 -8.55 7.44
N ASP A 132 11.66 -9.44 8.43
CA ASP A 132 10.70 -10.56 8.51
C ASP A 132 9.37 -10.19 9.18
N ASP A 133 9.34 -9.11 9.98
CA ASP A 133 8.19 -8.72 10.79
C ASP A 133 8.23 -7.21 11.11
N ILE A 134 7.14 -6.71 11.71
CA ILE A 134 7.01 -5.38 12.28
C ILE A 134 7.26 -5.39 13.80
N PRO A 135 7.67 -4.26 14.40
CA PRO A 135 7.80 -4.15 15.85
C PRO A 135 6.43 -4.22 16.54
N GLU A 136 6.44 -4.56 17.84
CA GLU A 136 5.21 -4.72 18.64
C GLU A 136 4.55 -3.38 18.99
N ASP A 137 5.27 -2.26 18.87
CA ASP A 137 4.87 -0.93 19.34
C ASP A 137 4.45 0.03 18.22
N ILE A 138 4.03 -0.49 17.05
CA ILE A 138 3.47 0.33 15.97
C ILE A 138 2.33 1.22 16.49
N LYS A 139 2.45 2.54 16.30
CA LYS A 139 1.46 3.54 16.74
C LYS A 139 0.62 4.12 15.61
N VAL A 140 1.08 4.02 14.37
CA VAL A 140 0.45 4.64 13.21
C VAL A 140 0.34 3.65 12.06
N ILE A 141 -0.83 3.60 11.43
CA ILE A 141 -1.05 2.92 10.15
C ILE A 141 -1.41 3.99 9.11
N LEU A 142 -0.64 4.02 8.03
CA LEU A 142 -0.87 4.87 6.86
C LEU A 142 -1.39 4.00 5.70
N LEU A 143 -2.63 4.23 5.28
CA LEU A 143 -3.19 3.63 4.07
C LEU A 143 -2.96 4.58 2.90
N LEU A 144 -1.91 4.32 2.13
CA LEU A 144 -1.49 5.08 0.95
C LEU A 144 -2.10 4.43 -0.31
N GLU A 145 -3.40 4.59 -0.48
CA GLU A 145 -4.17 3.81 -1.45
C GLU A 145 -4.54 4.61 -2.70
N ASP A 146 -4.56 3.93 -3.84
CA ASP A 146 -4.94 4.55 -5.10
C ASP A 146 -6.42 4.93 -5.12
N GLU A 147 -6.69 6.16 -5.53
CA GLU A 147 -8.02 6.67 -5.82
C GLU A 147 -7.91 7.67 -6.98
N HIS A 148 -8.30 7.25 -8.18
CA HIS A 148 -8.17 8.07 -9.39
C HIS A 148 -9.50 8.67 -9.83
N ASP A 149 -9.42 9.80 -10.53
CA ASP A 149 -10.50 10.28 -11.39
C ASP A 149 -10.01 10.44 -12.84
N LYS A 150 -10.91 10.84 -13.73
CA LYS A 150 -10.60 11.00 -15.17
C LYS A 150 -9.50 12.02 -15.47
N ASN A 151 -9.16 12.88 -14.50
CA ASN A 151 -8.15 13.92 -14.61
C ASN A 151 -6.81 13.53 -13.97
N SER A 152 -6.74 12.39 -13.26
CA SER A 152 -5.49 11.86 -12.72
C SER A 152 -4.50 11.60 -13.86
N GLU A 153 -3.24 12.00 -13.68
CA GLU A 153 -2.26 11.98 -14.76
C GLU A 153 -1.91 10.56 -15.23
N GLU A 154 -1.93 9.59 -14.31
CA GLU A 154 -1.76 8.17 -14.66
C GLU A 154 -2.81 7.68 -15.66
N ILE A 155 -4.04 8.16 -15.53
CA ILE A 155 -5.15 7.82 -16.42
C ILE A 155 -5.09 8.63 -17.72
N LYS A 156 -4.83 9.94 -17.63
CA LYS A 156 -4.77 10.83 -18.80
C LYS A 156 -3.63 10.50 -19.76
N SER A 157 -2.48 10.12 -19.23
CA SER A 157 -1.30 9.77 -20.03
C SER A 157 -1.52 8.51 -20.88
N GLY A 158 -2.47 7.65 -20.49
CA GLY A 158 -2.73 6.36 -21.13
C GLY A 158 -1.69 5.29 -20.80
N ASN A 159 -0.70 5.60 -19.93
CA ASN A 159 0.28 4.63 -19.47
C ASN A 159 -0.35 3.55 -18.58
N TRP A 160 -1.40 3.94 -17.83
CA TRP A 160 -2.16 3.05 -16.97
C TRP A 160 -3.63 3.02 -17.41
N PRO A 161 -4.29 1.85 -17.42
CA PRO A 161 -5.72 1.79 -17.68
C PRO A 161 -6.49 2.45 -16.51
N PRO A 162 -7.75 2.88 -16.72
CA PRO A 162 -8.63 3.26 -15.63
C PRO A 162 -8.75 2.14 -14.58
N HIS A 163 -8.33 2.45 -13.34
CA HIS A 163 -8.28 1.53 -12.21
C HIS A 163 -8.46 2.33 -10.92
N ASN A 164 -8.91 1.69 -9.84
CA ASN A 164 -9.19 2.30 -8.53
C ASN A 164 -9.95 3.63 -8.64
N MET A 165 -10.97 3.65 -9.48
CA MET A 165 -11.69 4.88 -9.76
C MET A 165 -12.47 5.32 -8.52
N LYS A 166 -12.37 6.61 -8.17
CA LYS A 166 -13.05 7.23 -7.03
C LYS A 166 -14.54 6.88 -7.00
N GLY A 167 -15.00 6.45 -5.83
CA GLY A 167 -16.40 6.06 -5.61
C GLY A 167 -16.78 4.70 -6.19
N THR A 168 -15.81 3.91 -6.70
CA THR A 168 -16.05 2.53 -7.11
C THR A 168 -15.54 1.53 -6.07
N PRO A 169 -16.11 0.33 -6.01
CA PRO A 169 -15.58 -0.76 -5.17
C PRO A 169 -14.12 -1.10 -5.45
N GLY A 170 -13.64 -0.81 -6.66
CA GLY A 170 -12.25 -1.02 -7.07
C GLY A 170 -11.25 -0.26 -6.22
N ALA A 171 -11.58 0.97 -5.81
CA ALA A 171 -10.76 1.84 -4.98
C ALA A 171 -10.83 1.50 -3.48
N MET A 172 -11.69 0.58 -3.07
CA MET A 172 -11.83 0.23 -1.65
C MET A 172 -10.69 -0.68 -1.21
N THR A 173 -10.23 -0.50 0.03
CA THR A 173 -9.34 -1.45 0.70
C THR A 173 -9.93 -2.85 0.62
N VAL A 174 -9.09 -3.84 0.32
CA VAL A 174 -9.52 -5.24 0.32
C VAL A 174 -10.13 -5.63 1.67
N LYS A 175 -11.20 -6.42 1.61
CA LYS A 175 -12.09 -6.67 2.75
C LYS A 175 -11.34 -7.19 3.97
N GLU A 176 -10.43 -8.14 3.79
CA GLU A 176 -9.69 -8.78 4.88
C GLU A 176 -8.79 -7.79 5.64
N ILE A 177 -8.22 -6.81 4.94
CA ILE A 177 -7.45 -5.72 5.53
C ILE A 177 -8.39 -4.74 6.23
N GLY A 178 -9.51 -4.38 5.59
CA GLY A 178 -10.55 -3.54 6.20
C GLY A 178 -11.07 -4.13 7.52
N ASP A 179 -11.46 -5.40 7.50
CA ASP A 179 -11.90 -6.15 8.69
C ASP A 179 -10.82 -6.19 9.78
N ALA A 180 -9.54 -6.32 9.41
CA ALA A 180 -8.43 -6.30 10.37
C ALA A 180 -8.26 -4.95 11.06
N LEU A 181 -8.53 -3.85 10.36
CA LEU A 181 -8.49 -2.48 10.89
C LEU A 181 -9.73 -2.14 11.73
N GLU A 182 -10.89 -2.71 11.39
CA GLU A 182 -12.17 -2.44 12.06
C GLU A 182 -12.38 -3.22 13.35
N LYS A 183 -11.63 -4.32 13.59
CA LYS A 183 -11.62 -5.08 14.86
C LYS A 183 -11.15 -4.29 16.10
N ARG A 184 -11.14 -2.95 15.99
CA ARG A 184 -11.08 -1.97 17.07
C ARG A 184 -12.43 -1.79 17.79
N LEU A 185 -13.52 -2.37 17.27
CA LEU A 185 -14.88 -2.36 17.84
C LEU A 185 -15.19 -3.66 18.59
#